data_AF-A0A1C0SHD2-F1
#
_entry.id   AF-A0A1C0SHD2-F1
#
_cell.length_a   1.000
_cell.length_b   1.000
_cell.length_c   1.000
_cell.angle_alpha   90.00
_cell.angle_beta   90.00
_cell.angle_gamma   90.00
#
_symmetry.space_group_name_H-M   'P 1'
#
loop_
_entity.id
_entity.type
_entity.pdbx_description
1 polymer ?
#
loop_
_entity_poly.entity_id
_entity_poly.type
_entity_poly.pdbx_seq_one_letter_code
_entity_poly.pdbx_strand_id
1 'polypeptide(L)'
;MKSQNEEHALAISTWESEGGAPHRSGRLYQYGRRFEGDGTYTIYHVFTGEVAKIGCWTMEGLSPKNAARALRVLNAPRAAGPVQ
;
A
#
# COMPACT_ATOMS: atom_id res chain seq x y z
N MET A 1 -21.74 14.02 -17.31
CA MET A 1 -21.37 12.59 -17.47
C MET A 1 -19.87 12.55 -17.60
N LYS A 2 -19.17 11.84 -16.69
CA LYS A 2 -17.74 11.60 -16.88
C LYS A 2 -17.55 10.70 -18.08
N SER A 3 -16.47 10.90 -18.84
CA SER A 3 -16.18 10.00 -19.95
C SER A 3 -15.76 8.64 -19.38
N GLN A 4 -16.02 7.55 -20.11
CA GLN A 4 -15.59 6.20 -19.70
C GLN A 4 -14.09 6.14 -19.35
N ASN A 5 -13.27 6.97 -20.02
CA ASN A 5 -11.84 7.08 -19.77
C ASN A 5 -11.53 7.70 -18.39
N GLU A 6 -12.30 8.68 -17.94
CA GLU A 6 -12.15 9.28 -16.60
C GLU A 6 -12.60 8.31 -15.51
N GLU A 7 -13.65 7.53 -15.75
CA GLU A 7 -14.11 6.50 -14.81
C GLU A 7 -13.07 5.38 -14.67
N HIS A 8 -12.48 4.95 -15.78
CA HIS A 8 -11.38 3.98 -15.76
C HIS A 8 -10.15 4.52 -15.05
N ALA A 9 -9.75 5.77 -15.32
CA ALA A 9 -8.63 6.40 -14.63
C ALA A 9 -8.88 6.51 -13.12
N LEU A 10 -10.11 6.84 -12.72
CA LEU A 10 -10.49 6.89 -11.31
C LEU A 10 -10.43 5.49 -10.68
N ALA A 11 -11.00 4.48 -11.33
CA ALA A 11 -10.99 3.10 -10.85
C ALA A 11 -9.57 2.54 -10.71
N ILE A 12 -8.69 2.79 -11.69
CA ILE A 12 -7.28 2.41 -11.63
C ILE A 12 -6.60 3.16 -10.47
N SER A 13 -6.84 4.46 -10.31
CA SER A 13 -6.23 5.24 -9.23
C SER A 13 -6.67 4.77 -7.84
N THR A 14 -7.92 4.33 -7.70
CA THR A 14 -8.47 3.72 -6.48
C THR A 14 -7.85 2.36 -6.24
N TRP A 15 -7.71 1.53 -7.27
CA TRP A 15 -7.13 0.20 -7.16
C TRP A 15 -5.63 0.23 -6.84
N GLU A 16 -4.85 1.09 -7.50
CA GLU A 16 -3.44 1.34 -7.16
C GLU A 16 -3.30 1.92 -5.76
N SER A 17 -4.28 2.72 -5.36
CA SER A 17 -4.39 3.24 -4.01
C SER A 17 -4.60 2.11 -2.98
N GLU A 18 -5.48 1.17 -3.24
CA GLU A 18 -5.77 0.04 -2.35
C GLU A 18 -4.60 -0.97 -2.22
N GLY A 19 -3.54 -0.82 -3.02
CA GLY A 19 -2.34 -1.64 -2.96
C GLY A 19 -2.08 -2.46 -4.22
N GLY A 20 -2.99 -2.38 -5.20
CA GLY A 20 -2.84 -3.03 -6.50
C GLY A 20 -2.73 -4.56 -6.45
N ALA A 21 -2.35 -5.17 -7.57
CA ALA A 21 -2.20 -6.61 -7.70
C ALA A 21 -0.98 -7.10 -6.91
N PRO A 22 -1.05 -8.28 -6.28
CA PRO A 22 0.11 -8.93 -5.69
C PRO A 22 1.26 -9.06 -6.70
N HIS A 23 2.50 -9.03 -6.23
CA HIS A 23 3.66 -9.14 -7.09
C HIS A 23 3.66 -10.50 -7.84
N ARG A 24 4.04 -10.49 -9.13
CA ARG A 24 4.09 -11.70 -10.01
C ARG A 24 4.98 -12.83 -9.49
N SER A 25 5.83 -12.57 -8.49
CA SER A 25 6.62 -13.59 -7.78
C SER A 25 5.79 -14.62 -7.00
N GLY A 26 4.47 -14.43 -6.89
CA GLY A 26 3.62 -15.26 -6.03
C GLY A 26 3.74 -14.94 -4.54
N ARG A 27 4.64 -14.02 -4.14
CA ARG A 27 4.65 -13.47 -2.79
C ARG A 27 3.46 -12.51 -2.63
N LEU A 28 2.56 -12.88 -1.73
CA LEU A 28 1.51 -11.99 -1.26
C LEU A 28 2.14 -10.75 -0.61
N TYR A 29 1.53 -9.60 -0.85
CA TYR A 29 1.87 -8.39 -0.10
C TYR A 29 1.59 -8.62 1.38
N GLN A 30 2.56 -8.25 2.21
CA GLN A 30 2.44 -8.39 3.66
C GLN A 30 1.74 -7.19 4.28
N TYR A 31 1.70 -6.07 3.55
CA TYR A 31 1.15 -4.82 4.04
C TYR A 31 0.05 -4.28 3.12
N GLY A 32 -1.04 -3.83 3.73
CA GLY A 32 -2.15 -3.13 3.09
C GLY A 32 -2.33 -1.74 3.71
N ARG A 33 -3.25 -0.93 3.16
CA ARG A 33 -3.61 0.36 3.75
C ARG A 33 -5.11 0.48 3.95
N ARG A 34 -5.51 1.16 5.02
CA ARG A 34 -6.91 1.48 5.33
C ARG A 34 -7.11 2.99 5.34
N PHE A 35 -8.26 3.44 4.87
CA PHE A 35 -8.69 4.83 4.96
C PHE A 35 -9.37 5.06 6.31
N GLU A 36 -8.95 6.09 7.05
CA GLU A 36 -9.45 6.34 8.41
C GLU A 36 -10.70 7.24 8.45
N GLY A 37 -11.16 7.76 7.31
CA GLY A 37 -12.33 8.64 7.22
C GLY A 37 -12.03 10.13 7.29
N ASP A 38 -10.86 10.52 7.79
CA ASP A 38 -10.41 11.91 7.99
C ASP A 38 -9.50 12.44 6.86
N GLY A 39 -9.34 11.67 5.77
CA GLY A 39 -8.39 12.01 4.71
C GLY A 39 -7.03 11.32 4.86
N THR A 40 -6.79 10.65 5.99
CA THR A 40 -5.54 9.94 6.26
C THR A 40 -5.65 8.43 6.09
N TYR A 41 -4.50 7.79 6.05
CA TYR A 41 -4.36 6.36 5.85
C TYR A 41 -3.44 5.75 6.90
N THR A 42 -3.76 4.52 7.27
CA THR A 42 -2.90 3.67 8.09
C THR A 42 -2.42 2.48 7.29
N ILE A 43 -1.13 2.17 7.39
CA ILE A 43 -0.58 0.93 6.84
C ILE A 43 -0.63 -0.15 7.92
N TYR A 44 -1.14 -1.33 7.55
CA TYR A 44 -1.27 -2.46 8.46
C TYR A 44 -0.73 -3.74 7.82
N HIS A 45 -0.31 -4.68 8.64
CA HIS A 45 0.08 -6.01 8.21
C HIS A 45 -1.17 -6.85 7.93
N VAL A 46 -1.33 -7.38 6.71
CA VAL A 46 -2.61 -7.94 6.25
C VAL A 46 -3.05 -9.20 6.99
N PHE A 47 -2.10 -9.94 7.58
CA PHE A 47 -2.40 -11.17 8.31
C PHE A 47 -2.65 -10.94 9.81
N THR A 48 -2.10 -9.89 10.40
CA THR A 48 -2.22 -9.62 11.85
C THR A 48 -3.12 -8.44 12.15
N GLY A 49 -3.39 -7.59 11.17
CA GLY A 49 -4.10 -6.31 11.36
C GLY A 49 -3.28 -5.24 12.09
N GLU A 50 -2.08 -5.58 12.57
CA GLU A 50 -1.23 -4.66 13.32
C GLU A 50 -0.73 -3.53 12.43
N VAL A 51 -0.61 -2.36 13.04
CA VAL A 51 -0.09 -1.16 12.38
C VAL A 51 1.38 -1.35 12.05
N ALA A 52 1.74 -1.07 10.80
CA ALA A 52 3.11 -1.20 10.34
C ALA A 52 4.02 -0.17 11.02
N LYS A 53 5.28 -0.55 11.24
CA LYS A 53 6.31 0.31 11.81
C LYS A 53 7.56 0.28 10.93
N ILE A 54 8.18 1.44 10.73
CA ILE A 54 9.50 1.56 10.07
C ILE A 54 10.43 2.30 11.03
N GLY A 55 11.39 1.58 11.60
CA GLY A 55 12.21 2.12 12.69
C GLY A 55 11.32 2.55 13.86
N CYS A 56 11.44 3.81 14.28
CA CYS A 56 10.61 4.39 15.34
C CYS A 56 9.27 4.97 14.86
N TRP A 57 8.99 4.93 13.56
CA TRP A 57 7.81 5.57 12.96
C TRP A 57 6.65 4.58 12.86
N THR A 58 5.52 4.94 13.46
CA THR A 58 4.24 4.26 13.30
C THR A 58 3.57 4.76 12.01
N MET A 59 3.10 3.84 11.16
CA MET A 59 2.56 4.16 9.84
C MET A 59 1.07 4.55 9.88
N GLU A 60 0.71 5.51 10.73
CA GLU A 60 -0.65 6.05 10.91
C GLU A 60 -0.71 7.51 10.46
N GLY A 61 -1.92 8.03 10.21
CA GLY A 61 -2.13 9.44 9.89
C GLY A 61 -1.45 9.89 8.59
N LEU A 62 -1.17 8.95 7.69
CA LEU A 62 -0.41 9.24 6.47
C LEU A 62 -1.29 9.95 5.44
N SER A 63 -0.72 10.95 4.77
CA SER A 63 -1.33 11.48 3.54
C SER A 63 -1.41 10.38 2.46
N PRO A 64 -2.35 10.48 1.50
CA PRO A 64 -2.49 9.47 0.43
C PRO A 64 -1.17 9.19 -0.31
N LYS A 65 -0.40 10.24 -0.60
CA LYS A 65 0.90 10.14 -1.28
C LYS A 65 1.96 9.42 -0.43
N ASN A 66 1.96 9.66 0.89
CA ASN A 66 2.92 9.02 1.79
C ASN A 66 2.55 7.56 2.04
N ALA A 67 1.26 7.26 2.19
CA ALA A 67 0.77 5.88 2.33
C ALA A 67 1.12 5.01 1.13
N ALA A 68 0.91 5.52 -0.10
CA ALA A 68 1.29 4.82 -1.32
C ALA A 68 2.80 4.54 -1.40
N ARG A 69 3.63 5.50 -0.97
CA ARG A 69 5.09 5.34 -0.95
C ARG A 69 5.54 4.32 0.09
N ALA A 70 4.95 4.37 1.29
CA ALA A 70 5.23 3.43 2.37
C ALA A 70 4.91 1.99 1.95
N LEU A 71 3.74 1.77 1.33
CA LEU A 71 3.36 0.45 0.79
C LEU A 71 4.39 -0.10 -0.20
N ARG A 72 4.87 0.73 -1.13
CA ARG A 72 5.88 0.31 -2.11
C ARG A 72 7.18 -0.14 -1.44
N VAL A 73 7.62 0.58 -0.40
CA VAL A 73 8.84 0.21 0.35
C VAL A 73 8.62 -1.06 1.16
N LEU A 74 7.50 -1.17 1.87
CA LEU A 74 7.18 -2.30 2.74
C LEU A 74 6.93 -3.61 1.98
N ASN A 75 6.33 -3.51 0.80
CA ASN A 75 6.06 -4.65 -0.07
C ASN A 75 7.13 -4.85 -1.16
N ALA A 76 8.19 -4.05 -1.17
CA ALA A 76 9.30 -4.28 -2.09
C ALA A 76 9.88 -5.67 -1.81
N PRO A 77 10.15 -6.49 -2.84
CA PRO A 77 10.91 -7.71 -2.64
C PRO A 77 12.23 -7.31 -1.99
N ARG A 78 12.51 -7.85 -0.80
CA ARG A 78 13.82 -7.72 -0.19
C ARG A 78 14.81 -8.15 -1.25
N ALA A 79 15.70 -7.27 -1.69
CA ALA A 79 16.80 -7.66 -2.56
C ALA A 79 17.41 -8.90 -1.91
N ALA A 80 17.40 -10.03 -2.62
CA ALA A 80 18.05 -11.23 -2.15
C ALA A 80 19.50 -10.83 -1.85
N GLY A 81 19.83 -10.64 -0.57
CA GLY A 81 21.22 -10.60 -0.16
C GLY A 81 21.85 -11.93 -0.59
N PRO A 82 23.15 -11.95 -0.94
CA PRO A 82 23.78 -13.18 -1.38
C PRO A 82 23.56 -14.24 -0.31
N VAL A 83 23.11 -15.42 -0.76
CA VAL A 83 23.11 -16.64 0.04
C VAL A 83 24.57 -16.90 0.40
N GLN A 84 24.90 -16.84 1.69
CA GLN A 84 26.16 -17.36 2.21
C GLN A 84 26.06 -18.87 2.39
#